data_AF-A0A3D5D5G9-F1
#
_entry.id   AF-A0A3D5D5G9-F1
#
_cell.length_a   1.000
_cell.length_b   1.000
_cell.length_c   1.000
_cell.angle_alpha   90.00
_cell.angle_beta   90.00
_cell.angle_gamma   90.00
#
_symmetry.space_group_name_H-M   'P 1'
#
loop_
_entity.id
_entity.type
_entity.pdbx_description
1 polymer ?
#
loop_
_entity_poly.entity_id
_entity_poly.type
_entity_poly.pdbx_seq_one_letter_code
_entity_poly.pdbx_strand_id
1 'polypeptide(L)' 'MRFPLLLVGLILSFTLSAADKKPNILMIAIDDQNDWIGYLGGHPMVKTPHI' A
#
# COMPACT_ATOMS: atom_id res chain seq x y z
N MET A 1 17.28 -32.54 22.10
CA MET A 1 15.83 -32.29 22.37
C MET A 1 15.40 -30.82 22.19
N ARG A 2 16.30 -29.82 22.11
CA ARG A 2 15.95 -28.39 22.02
C ARG A 2 15.70 -27.87 20.59
N PHE A 3 16.33 -28.50 19.59
CA PHE A 3 16.23 -28.14 18.17
C PHE A 3 14.79 -28.13 17.60
N PRO A 4 13.95 -29.16 17.83
CA PRO A 4 12.57 -29.13 17.34
C PRO A 4 11.72 -28.03 18.01
N LEU A 5 12.03 -27.68 19.26
CA LEU A 5 11.33 -26.63 20.00
C LEU A 5 11.63 -25.24 19.42
N LEU A 6 12.88 -24.99 19.04
CA LEU A 6 13.30 -23.75 18.38
C LEU A 6 12.67 -23.61 16.98
N LEU A 7 12.56 -24.71 16.24
CA LEU A 7 11.93 -24.73 14.92
C LEU A 7 10.42 -24.42 15.02
N VAL A 8 9.73 -25.02 16.00
CA VAL A 8 8.32 -24.73 16.27
C VAL A 8 8.13 -23.27 16.69
N GLY A 9 8.99 -22.74 17.55
CA GLY A 9 8.96 -21.34 17.95
C GLY A 9 9.10 -20.38 16.76
N LEU A 10 10.05 -20.66 15.86
CA LEU A 10 10.28 -19.85 14.66
C LEU A 10 9.08 -19.85 13.70
N ILE A 11 8.48 -21.03 13.49
CA ILE A 11 7.29 -21.17 12.63
C ILE A 11 6.11 -20.39 13.23
N LEU A 12 5.90 -20.46 14.54
CA LEU A 12 4.81 -19.78 15.22
C LEU A 12 4.95 -18.25 15.21
N SER A 13 6.18 -17.74 15.31
CA SER A 13 6.46 -16.30 15.19
C SER A 13 6.13 -15.75 13.80
N PHE A 14 6.39 -16.53 12.75
CA PHE A 14 6.11 -16.13 11.37
C PHE A 14 4.61 -16.11 11.04
N THR A 15 3.83 -17.05 11.59
CA THR A 15 2.37 -17.12 11.35
C THR A 15 1.60 -16.03 12.08
N LEU A 16 2.07 -15.59 13.26
CA LEU A 16 1.40 -14.55 14.04
C LEU A 16 1.57 -13.15 13.42
N SER A 17 2.64 -12.94 12.64
CA SER A 17 2.89 -11.67 11.94
C SER A 17 2.05 -11.47 10.68
N ALA A 18 1.31 -12.49 10.22
CA ALA A 18 0.53 -12.43 8.98
C ALA A 18 -0.89 -11.86 9.15
N ALA A 19 -1.26 -11.48 10.38
CA ALA A 19 -2.56 -10.85 10.68
C ALA A 19 -2.51 -9.33 10.45
N ASP A 20 -2.15 -8.91 9.24
CA ASP A 20 -2.28 -7.50 8.87
C ASP A 20 -3.76 -7.13 8.79
N LYS A 21 -4.12 -5.98 9.36
CA LYS A 21 -5.48 -5.45 9.27
C LYS A 21 -5.81 -5.25 7.79
N LYS A 22 -6.92 -5.82 7.33
CA LYS A 22 -7.39 -5.61 5.96
C LYS A 22 -7.46 -4.09 5.70
N PRO A 23 -6.73 -3.56 4.71
CA PRO A 23 -6.77 -2.12 4.44
C PRO A 23 -8.14 -1.74 3.88
N ASN A 24 -8.57 -0.52 4.16
CA ASN A 24 -9.68 0.07 3.43
C ASN A 24 -9.21 0.40 2.01
N ILE A 25 -10.00 0.06 0.99
CA ILE A 25 -9.70 0.37 -0.39
C ILE A 25 -10.59 1.54 -0.82
N LEU A 26 -9.97 2.67 -1.17
CA LEU A 26 -10.63 3.83 -1.78
C LEU A 26 -10.17 3.92 -3.24
N MET A 27 -11.11 3.76 -4.16
CA MET A 27 -10.88 3.96 -5.59
C MET A 27 -11.38 5.36 -5.98
N ILE A 28 -10.50 6.20 -6.50
CA ILE A 28 -10.86 7.49 -7.11
C ILE A 28 -10.73 7.30 -8.63
N ALA A 29 -11.86 7.17 -9.31
CA ALA A 29 -11.91 7.04 -10.76
C ALA A 29 -12.19 8.42 -11.38
N ILE A 30 -11.40 8.79 -12.39
CA ILE A 30 -11.54 10.02 -13.16
C ILE A 30 -11.50 9.62 -14.63
N ASP A 31 -12.44 10.12 -15.41
CA ASP A 31 -12.54 9.83 -16.83
C ASP A 31 -11.85 10.91 -17.68
N ASP A 32 -11.24 10.50 -18.79
CA ASP A 32 -10.58 11.36 -19.80
C ASP A 32 -9.56 12.40 -19.28
N GLN A 33 -9.05 12.23 -18.06
CA GLN A 33 -8.01 13.11 -17.52
C GLN A 33 -6.69 12.90 -18.28
N ASN A 34 -6.18 13.96 -18.88
CA ASN A 34 -4.87 13.98 -19.51
C ASN A 34 -3.76 14.31 -18.49
N ASP A 35 -2.59 14.74 -18.95
CA ASP A 35 -1.44 15.10 -18.12
C ASP A 35 -1.59 16.45 -17.39
N TRP A 36 -2.77 17.05 -17.37
CA TRP A 36 -3.08 18.29 -16.65
C TRP A 36 -3.25 18.04 -15.14
N ILE A 37 -2.24 17.41 -14.54
CA ILE A 37 -2.09 17.20 -13.11
C ILE A 37 -0.83 17.95 -12.67
N GLY A 38 -0.89 18.70 -11.58
CA GLY A 38 0.12 19.69 -11.19
C GLY A 38 1.54 19.10 -11.08
N TYR A 39 1.68 17.87 -10.61
CA TYR A 39 2.98 17.20 -10.49
C TYR A 39 3.50 16.60 -11.80
N LEU A 40 2.65 16.42 -12.82
CA LEU A 40 3.04 15.89 -14.13
C LEU A 40 3.63 16.95 -15.07
N GLY A 41 3.60 18.23 -14.67
CA GLY A 41 4.21 19.30 -15.44
C GLY A 41 3.51 19.62 -16.77
N GLY A 42 2.21 19.27 -16.88
CA GLY A 42 1.37 19.59 -18.04
C GLY A 42 1.06 21.09 -18.14
N HIS A 43 -0.23 21.45 -18.21
CA HIS A 43 -0.62 22.84 -18.50
C HIS A 43 -0.26 23.82 -17.34
N PRO A 44 0.33 25.01 -17.63
CA PRO A 44 0.93 25.90 -16.62
C PRO A 44 -0.05 26.51 -15.60
N MET A 45 -1.35 26.45 -15.88
CA MET A 45 -2.40 26.97 -14.99
C MET A 45 -3.08 25.88 -14.15
N VAL A 46 -2.64 24.63 -14.26
CA VAL A 46 -3.23 23.50 -13.51
C VAL A 46 -3.01 23.69 -12.02
N LYS A 47 -4.08 23.53 -11.25
CA LYS A 47 -4.06 23.56 -9.79
C LYS A 47 -4.75 22.30 -9.26
N THR A 48 -3.97 21.29 -8.91
CA THR A 48 -4.46 20.06 -8.27
C THR A 48 -3.87 19.91 -6.87
N PRO A 49 -4.19 20.79 -5.89
CA PRO A 49 -3.51 20.80 -4.59
C PRO A 49 -3.75 19.55 -3.72
N HIS A 50 -4.71 18.71 -4.08
CA HIS A 50 -5.05 17.46 -3.37
C HIS A 50 -4.73 16.19 -4.18
N ILE A 51 -4.12 16.35 -5.36
CA ILE A 51 -3.61 15.25 -6.21
C ILE A 51 -2.11 15.47 -6.39
#